data_AF-A0A8I2YFI3-F1
#
_entry.id   AF-A0A8I2YFI3-F1
#
_cell.length_a   1.000
_cell.length_b   1.000
_cell.length_c   1.000
_cell.angle_alpha   90.00
_cell.angle_beta   90.00
_cell.angle_gamma   90.00
#
_symmetry.space_group_name_H-M   'P 1'
#
loop_
_entity.id
_entity.type
_entity.pdbx_description
1 polymer ?
#
loop_
_entity_poly.entity_id
_entity_poly.type
_entity_poly.pdbx_seq_one_letter_code
_entity_poly.pdbx_strand_id
1 'polypeptide(L)'
;MAFSETNPCLVYRCLSLSPDERLPGDIVSFIHGSDSLFFRTYDAGEDGEQSMSHVGMNYRGGRPGFVRIRPSDGRTLVIPDYSIMLTTSDALD
;
A
#
# COMPACT_ATOMS: atom_id res chain seq x y z
N MET A 1 -10.93 27.17 -17.23
CA MET A 1 -11.16 25.98 -16.37
C MET A 1 -10.60 26.30 -15.00
N ALA A 2 -11.45 26.40 -13.99
CA ALA A 2 -11.00 26.51 -12.60
C ALA A 2 -10.72 25.11 -12.08
N PHE A 3 -9.50 24.84 -11.63
CA PHE A 3 -9.20 23.60 -10.92
C PHE A 3 -9.84 23.69 -9.53
N SER A 4 -10.50 22.62 -9.07
CA SER A 4 -10.98 22.57 -7.68
C SER A 4 -9.77 22.72 -6.76
N GLU A 5 -9.81 23.67 -5.82
CA GLU A 5 -8.80 23.74 -4.78
C GLU A 5 -8.85 22.44 -3.97
N THR A 6 -7.92 21.53 -4.23
CA THR A 6 -7.73 20.33 -3.43
C THR A 6 -6.92 20.74 -2.20
N ASN A 7 -7.58 20.86 -1.05
CA ASN A 7 -6.93 21.11 0.24
C ASN A 7 -6.90 19.79 1.05
N PRO A 8 -5.96 18.87 0.77
CA PRO A 8 -5.87 17.63 1.51
C PRO A 8 -5.57 17.92 2.99
N CYS A 9 -6.31 17.29 3.88
CA CYS A 9 -6.10 17.40 5.33
C CYS A 9 -5.77 16.04 5.93
N LEU A 10 -4.93 16.04 6.96
CA LEU A 10 -4.60 14.83 7.71
C LEU A 10 -5.71 14.54 8.73
N VAL A 11 -6.57 13.57 8.42
CA VAL A 11 -7.68 13.17 9.31
C VAL A 11 -7.20 12.32 10.48
N TYR A 12 -6.25 11.42 10.23
CA TYR A 12 -5.70 10.51 11.24
C TYR A 12 -4.18 10.58 11.26
N ARG A 13 -3.59 10.63 12.46
CA ARG A 13 -2.15 10.48 12.67
C ARG A 13 -1.88 9.55 13.84
N CYS A 14 -1.64 8.28 13.55
CA CYS A 14 -1.19 7.28 14.50
C CYS A 14 -0.08 6.46 13.86
N LEU A 15 1.15 6.59 14.37
CA LEU A 15 2.33 5.93 13.81
C LEU A 15 2.65 4.58 14.50
N SER A 16 1.97 4.28 15.59
CA SER A 16 2.16 3.06 16.37
C SER A 16 0.82 2.63 16.97
N LEU A 17 0.35 1.45 16.59
CA LEU A 17 -0.84 0.81 17.16
C LEU A 17 -0.39 -0.29 18.13
N SER A 18 -0.88 -0.24 19.36
CA SER A 18 -0.69 -1.32 20.32
C SER A 18 -1.37 -2.61 19.85
N PRO A 19 -0.96 -3.79 20.36
CA PRO A 19 -1.52 -5.10 19.99
C PRO A 19 -3.05 -5.19 19.96
N ASP A 20 -3.72 -4.48 20.86
CA ASP A 20 -5.15 -4.54 21.08
C ASP A 20 -5.93 -3.45 20.32
N GLU A 21 -5.24 -2.47 19.73
CA GLU A 21 -5.86 -1.39 18.98
C GLU A 21 -6.19 -1.80 17.54
N ARG A 22 -7.30 -1.28 17.02
CA ARG A 22 -7.78 -1.54 15.66
C ARG A 22 -7.82 -0.25 14.85
N LEU A 23 -7.85 -0.37 13.52
CA LEU A 23 -8.08 0.78 12.66
C LEU A 23 -9.51 1.34 12.86
N PRO A 24 -9.70 2.66 12.71
CA PRO A 24 -11.02 3.27 12.69
C PRO A 24 -11.94 2.62 11.63
N GLY A 25 -13.23 2.46 11.96
CA GLY A 25 -14.17 1.73 11.10
C GLY A 25 -14.43 2.38 9.75
N ASP A 26 -14.33 3.71 9.67
CA ASP A 26 -14.41 4.47 8.43
C ASP A 26 -13.19 4.22 7.53
N ILE A 27 -11.99 4.10 8.10
CA ILE A 27 -10.77 3.70 7.36
C ILE A 27 -10.89 2.26 6.85
N VAL A 28 -11.40 1.34 7.66
CA VAL A 28 -11.66 -0.04 7.22
C VAL A 28 -12.66 -0.05 6.06
N SER A 29 -13.75 0.71 6.17
CA SER A 29 -14.78 0.82 5.14
C SER A 29 -14.23 1.42 3.85
N PHE A 30 -13.40 2.46 3.95
CA PHE A 30 -12.70 3.07 2.83
C PHE A 30 -11.80 2.07 2.11
N ILE A 31 -10.99 1.31 2.85
CA ILE A 31 -10.10 0.29 2.28
C ILE A 31 -10.90 -0.82 1.60
N HIS A 32 -11.97 -1.32 2.23
CA HIS A 32 -12.81 -2.37 1.63
C HIS A 32 -13.59 -1.89 0.40
N GLY A 33 -13.98 -0.61 0.36
CA GLY A 33 -14.61 0.02 -0.80
C GLY A 33 -13.66 0.36 -1.94
N SER A 34 -12.34 0.34 -1.69
CA SER A 34 -11.33 0.63 -2.70
C SER A 34 -11.11 -0.59 -3.61
N ASP A 35 -11.06 -0.34 -4.92
CA ASP A 35 -10.76 -1.35 -5.94
C ASP A 35 -9.28 -1.41 -6.33
N SER A 36 -8.51 -0.41 -5.89
CA SER A 36 -7.15 -0.15 -6.33
C SER A 36 -6.25 0.22 -5.16
N LEU A 37 -5.00 -0.24 -5.20
CA LEU A 37 -3.95 0.13 -4.27
C LEU A 37 -2.69 0.52 -5.06
N PHE A 38 -2.15 1.68 -4.71
CA PHE A 38 -0.84 2.13 -5.18
C PHE A 38 0.12 2.07 -3.99
N PHE A 39 1.16 1.25 -4.11
CA PHE A 39 2.18 1.07 -3.08
C PHE A 39 3.51 1.60 -3.59
N ARG A 40 4.05 2.62 -2.91
CA ARG A 40 5.30 3.26 -3.27
C ARG A 40 6.37 2.86 -2.26
N THR A 41 7.46 2.29 -2.73
CA THR A 41 8.64 2.02 -1.92
C THR A 41 9.70 3.06 -2.23
N TYR A 42 10.37 3.54 -1.18
CA TYR A 42 11.52 4.42 -1.29
C TYR A 42 12.65 3.73 -0.55
N ASP A 43 13.77 3.53 -1.23
CA ASP A 43 15.00 3.11 -0.58
C ASP A 43 15.77 4.35 -0.13
N ALA A 44 15.87 4.53 1.19
CA ALA A 44 16.70 5.54 1.79
C ALA A 44 18.06 4.88 2.09
N GLY A 45 18.98 4.94 1.14
CA GLY A 45 20.33 4.39 1.32
C GLY A 45 20.93 4.84 2.66
N GLU A 46 21.72 3.97 3.29
CA GLU A 46 22.49 4.33 4.48
C GLU A 46 23.52 5.40 4.07
N ASP A 47 23.59 6.47 4.85
CA ASP A 47 24.54 7.59 4.70
C ASP A 47 24.39 8.50 3.47
N GLY A 48 23.32 9.30 3.41
CA GLY A 48 23.35 10.68 2.88
C GLY A 48 23.77 10.92 1.41
N GLU A 49 24.24 9.89 0.72
CA GLU A 49 24.61 9.89 -0.67
C GLU A 49 23.38 9.48 -1.45
N GLN A 50 22.99 10.37 -2.35
CA GLN A 50 21.88 10.25 -3.29
C GLN A 50 22.18 9.15 -4.35
N SER A 51 22.74 8.02 -3.94
CA SER A 51 23.10 6.90 -4.79
C SER A 51 21.82 6.16 -5.15
N MET A 52 21.20 6.62 -6.23
CA MET A 52 20.02 6.06 -6.88
C MET A 52 18.89 5.65 -5.92
N SER A 53 18.25 6.63 -5.28
CA SER A 53 16.97 6.41 -4.61
C SER A 53 15.92 5.93 -5.62
N HIS A 54 15.81 4.61 -5.79
CA HIS A 54 14.83 4.03 -6.70
C HIS A 54 13.46 4.10 -6.05
N VAL A 55 12.50 4.63 -6.81
CA VAL A 55 11.11 4.69 -6.38
C VAL A 55 10.31 3.73 -7.23
N GLY A 56 10.04 2.56 -6.67
CA GLY A 56 9.12 1.60 -7.25
C GLY A 56 7.69 1.97 -6.89
N MET A 57 6.78 1.97 -7.87
CA MET A 57 5.34 2.03 -7.62
C MET A 57 4.69 0.75 -8.11
N ASN A 58 4.15 -0.02 -7.17
CA ASN A 58 3.35 -1.20 -7.46
C ASN A 58 1.88 -0.81 -7.47
N TYR A 59 1.21 -1.11 -8.57
CA TYR A 59 -0.24 -1.03 -8.65
C TYR A 59 -0.83 -2.42 -8.45
N ARG A 60 -1.83 -2.52 -7.59
CA ARG A 60 -2.67 -3.70 -7.44
C ARG A 60 -4.11 -3.27 -7.64
N GLY A 61 -4.70 -3.71 -8.75
CA GLY A 61 -6.11 -3.52 -9.06
C GLY A 61 -6.90 -4.81 -8.87
N GLY A 62 -8.14 -4.70 -8.44
CA GLY A 62 -9.06 -5.82 -8.25
C GLY A 62 -10.50 -5.34 -8.12
N ARG A 63 -11.37 -6.20 -7.57
CA ARG A 63 -12.71 -5.78 -7.14
C ARG A 63 -12.66 -5.23 -5.71
N PRO A 64 -13.63 -4.40 -5.26
CA PRO A 64 -13.77 -4.05 -3.85
C PRO A 64 -13.66 -5.28 -2.95
N GLY A 65 -12.92 -5.14 -1.85
CA GLY A 65 -12.59 -6.23 -0.93
C GLY A 65 -11.40 -7.11 -1.33
N PHE A 66 -10.77 -6.86 -2.48
CA PHE A 66 -9.53 -7.54 -2.88
C PHE A 66 -8.36 -7.20 -1.95
N VAL A 67 -8.24 -5.92 -1.58
CA VAL A 67 -7.44 -5.49 -0.42
C VAL A 67 -8.33 -5.51 0.81
N ARG A 68 -7.85 -6.10 1.90
CA ARG A 68 -8.66 -6.30 3.10
C ARG A 68 -7.88 -6.09 4.39
N ILE A 69 -8.58 -5.63 5.40
CA ILE A 69 -8.11 -5.70 6.78
C ILE A 69 -8.38 -7.08 7.36
N ARG A 70 -7.38 -7.66 8.04
CA ARG A 70 -7.49 -8.98 8.67
C ARG A 70 -8.54 -8.94 9.80
N PRO A 71 -9.59 -9.78 9.76
CA PRO A 71 -10.68 -9.69 10.75
C PRO A 71 -10.27 -9.98 12.20
N SER A 72 -9.23 -10.80 12.40
CA SER A 72 -8.78 -11.19 13.74
C SER A 72 -8.15 -10.04 14.53
N ASP A 73 -7.51 -9.09 13.86
CA ASP A 73 -6.82 -7.96 14.52
C ASP A 73 -7.38 -6.59 14.10
N GLY A 74 -8.02 -6.45 12.94
CA GLY A 74 -8.58 -5.18 12.46
C GLY A 74 -7.55 -4.11 12.17
N ARG A 75 -6.28 -4.46 11.99
CA ARG A 75 -5.19 -3.50 11.74
C ARG A 75 -4.19 -3.96 10.70
N THR A 76 -4.13 -5.26 10.41
CA THR A 76 -3.24 -5.80 9.40
C THR A 76 -3.87 -5.67 8.01
N LEU A 77 -3.22 -4.91 7.14
CA LEU A 77 -3.55 -4.85 5.71
C LEU A 77 -3.05 -6.12 5.01
N VAL A 78 -3.95 -6.82 4.33
CA VAL A 78 -3.63 -8.01 3.54
C VAL A 78 -3.74 -7.64 2.06
N ILE A 79 -2.61 -7.73 1.37
CA ILE A 79 -2.47 -7.42 -0.06
C ILE A 79 -2.14 -8.75 -0.78
N PRO A 80 -3.00 -9.23 -1.68
CA PRO A 80 -2.69 -10.41 -2.48
C PRO A 80 -1.47 -10.14 -3.39
N ASP A 81 -0.49 -11.03 -3.36
CA ASP A 81 0.64 -11.03 -4.29
C ASP A 81 0.48 -12.12 -5.34
N TYR A 82 0.19 -11.69 -6.57
CA TYR A 82 0.19 -12.55 -7.74
C TYR A 82 1.41 -12.19 -8.60
N SER A 83 2.60 -12.36 -8.03
CA SER A 83 3.81 -12.38 -8.83
C SER A 83 3.76 -13.63 -9.71
N ILE A 84 3.75 -13.45 -11.02
CA ILE A 84 3.95 -14.55 -11.96
C ILE A 84 5.41 -14.96 -11.76
N MET A 85 5.66 -16.12 -11.18
CA MET A 85 6.99 -16.69 -11.13
C MET A 85 7.39 -16.99 -12.59
N LEU A 86 8.12 -16.07 -13.23
CA LEU A 86 8.88 -16.42 -14.43
C LEU A 86 10.01 -17.31 -13.94
N THR A 87 9.79 -18.63 -13.98
CA THR A 87 10.90 -19.57 -13.89
C THR A 87 11.73 -19.34 -15.14
N THR A 88 12.89 -18.71 -15.00
CA THR A 88 13.86 -18.59 -16.09
C THR A 88 14.45 -19.98 -16.33
N SER A 89 13.75 -20.83 -17.08
CA SER A 89 14.32 -22.07 -17.63
C SER A 89 14.81 -21.92 -19.06
N ASP A 90 14.70 -20.72 -19.66
CA ASP A 90 15.08 -20.48 -21.06
C ASP A 90 16.26 -19.50 -21.17
N ALA A 91 17.30 -19.71 -20.36
CA ALA A 91 18.57 -18.99 -20.47
C ALA A 91 19.75 -19.97 -20.49
N LEU A 92 19.66 -21.02 -21.29
CA LEU A 92 20.80 -21.80 -21.79
C LEU A 92 20.44 -22.33 -23.19
N ASP A 93 20.76 -21.53 -24.20
CA ASP A 93 21.21 -21.98 -25.52
C ASP A 93 22.08 -20.87 -26.16
#